data_AF-A0A6J0L325-F1
#
_entry.id   AF-A0A6J0L325-F1
#
_cell.length_a   1.000
_cell.length_b   1.000
_cell.length_c   1.000
_cell.angle_alpha   90.00
_cell.angle_beta   90.00
_cell.angle_gamma   90.00
#
_symmetry.space_group_name_H-M   'P 1'
#
loop_
_entity.id
_entity.type
_entity.pdbx_description
1 polymer ?
#
loop_
_entity_poly.entity_id
_entity_poly.type
_entity_poly.pdbx_seq_one_letter_code
_entity_poly.pdbx_strand_id
1 'polypeptide(L)'
;MAMAPGVRTVNLLYQRLRTSYEDEEANEVVDEGRSLLILSLVVYGFLVEVLSNTSEILNKRKKTFMFIRLVSAAGTGFFYVKRKSSKGLLEKLEFRKYDTRVNRHVLFTEQKMK
;
A
#
# COMPACT_ATOMS: atom_id res chain seq x y z
N MET A 1 -5.60 -17.59 2.93
CA MET A 1 -4.68 -17.13 1.86
C MET A 1 -3.56 -18.16 1.74
N ALA A 2 -3.37 -18.79 0.60
CA ALA A 2 -2.33 -19.83 0.45
C ALA A 2 -0.96 -19.16 0.35
N MET A 3 -0.11 -19.36 1.35
CA MET A 3 1.28 -18.89 1.34
C MET A 3 2.08 -19.64 0.26
N ALA A 4 2.99 -18.93 -0.40
CA ALA A 4 3.91 -19.49 -1.39
C ALA A 4 4.72 -20.68 -0.79
N PRO A 5 5.00 -21.73 -1.56
CA PRO A 5 5.52 -23.01 -1.04
C PRO A 5 6.84 -22.86 -0.27
N GLY A 6 7.74 -21.95 -0.68
CA GLY A 6 9.02 -21.71 0.00
C GLY A 6 8.91 -20.96 1.33
N VAL A 7 7.85 -20.17 1.54
CA VAL A 7 7.64 -19.45 2.81
C VAL A 7 7.02 -20.38 3.86
N ARG A 8 6.22 -21.35 3.43
CA ARG A 8 5.60 -22.36 4.29
C ARG A 8 6.62 -23.29 4.93
N THR A 9 7.61 -23.74 4.18
CA THR A 9 8.64 -24.67 4.68
C THR A 9 9.52 -24.04 5.75
N VAL A 10 9.93 -22.78 5.57
CA VAL A 10 10.74 -22.04 6.55
C VAL A 10 9.96 -21.76 7.82
N ASN A 11 8.67 -21.41 7.73
CA ASN A 11 7.83 -21.18 8.90
C ASN A 11 7.57 -22.48 9.67
N LEU A 12 7.36 -23.61 8.98
CA LEU A 12 7.24 -24.93 9.62
C LEU A 12 8.53 -25.34 10.35
N LEU A 13 9.70 -25.06 9.77
CA LEU A 13 10.99 -25.31 10.43
C LEU A 13 11.16 -24.43 11.67
N TYR A 14 10.77 -23.15 11.59
CA TYR A 14 10.79 -22.24 12.74
C TYR A 14 9.86 -22.71 13.86
N GLN A 15 8.61 -23.09 13.55
CA GLN A 15 7.66 -23.60 14.54
C GLN A 15 8.14 -24.92 15.17
N ARG A 16 8.77 -25.80 14.38
CA ARG A 16 9.32 -27.07 14.87
C ARG A 16 10.52 -26.88 15.79
N LEU A 17 11.42 -25.97 15.44
CA LEU A 17 12.58 -25.61 16.26
C LEU A 17 12.15 -24.88 17.55
N ARG A 18 11.08 -24.08 17.48
CA ARG A 18 10.48 -23.43 18.65
C ARG A 18 9.95 -24.44 19.67
N THR A 19 9.20 -25.44 19.22
CA THR A 19 8.69 -26.50 20.12
C THR A 19 9.82 -27.34 20.71
N SER A 20 10.88 -27.60 19.95
CA SER A 20 12.06 -28.31 20.45
C SER A 20 12.81 -27.56 21.56
N TYR A 21 12.66 -26.24 21.64
CA TYR A 21 13.32 -25.41 22.66
C TYR A 21 12.54 -25.38 23.99
N GLU A 22 11.21 -25.41 23.93
CA GLU A 22 10.35 -25.48 25.13
C GLU A 22 10.49 -26.85 25.83
N ASP A 23 10.83 -27.91 25.09
CA ASP A 23 11.12 -29.25 25.65
C ASP A 23 12.55 -29.34 26.25
N GLU A 24 13.46 -28.44 25.87
CA GLU A 24 14.87 -28.41 26.32
C GLU A 24 15.09 -27.65 27.64
N GLU A 25 14.07 -26.98 28.20
CA GLU A 25 14.10 -26.40 29.56
C GLU A 25 14.30 -27.47 30.66
N ALA A 26 14.31 -28.75 30.27
CA ALA A 26 14.58 -29.90 31.12
C ALA A 26 16.05 -30.39 31.13
N ASN A 27 16.98 -29.83 30.32
CA ASN A 27 18.39 -30.23 30.38
C ASN A 27 19.36 -29.06 30.25
N GLU A 28 20.17 -28.97 31.30
CA GLU A 28 21.21 -28.02 31.64
C GLU A 28 22.32 -27.85 30.57
N VAL A 29 22.70 -26.59 30.30
CA VAL A 29 24.01 -26.11 29.81
C VAL A 29 24.50 -26.65 28.46
N VAL A 30 24.14 -25.99 27.34
CA VAL A 30 24.84 -26.15 26.04
C VAL A 30 24.96 -24.82 25.25
N ASP A 31 26.20 -24.30 25.23
CA ASP A 31 26.86 -23.39 24.26
C ASP A 31 26.27 -22.00 23.93
N GLU A 32 27.03 -20.96 24.30
CA GLU A 32 26.85 -19.55 23.89
C GLU A 32 26.65 -19.39 22.36
N GLY A 33 27.28 -20.25 21.55
CA GLY A 33 27.13 -20.28 20.09
C GLY A 33 25.74 -20.73 19.60
N ARG A 34 25.06 -21.63 20.33
CA ARG A 34 23.69 -22.06 20.01
C ARG A 34 22.67 -20.97 20.37
N SER A 35 22.87 -20.31 21.52
CA SER A 35 22.08 -19.16 21.94
C SER A 35 22.11 -18.04 20.91
N LEU A 36 23.28 -17.70 20.35
CA LEU A 36 23.40 -16.69 19.28
C LEU A 36 22.70 -17.08 17.98
N LEU A 37 22.73 -18.35 17.59
CA LEU A 37 22.03 -18.83 16.39
C LEU A 37 20.51 -18.78 16.58
N ILE A 38 20.02 -19.10 17.76
CA ILE A 38 18.60 -19.01 18.12
C ILE A 38 18.15 -17.54 18.15
N LEU A 39 18.93 -16.66 18.79
CA LEU A 39 18.67 -15.21 18.80
C LEU A 39 18.67 -14.65 17.38
N SER A 40 19.61 -15.04 16.53
CA SER A 40 19.64 -14.68 15.11
C SER A 40 18.34 -15.14 14.42
N LEU A 41 17.94 -16.40 14.54
CA LEU A 41 16.74 -16.93 13.90
C LEU A 41 15.45 -16.26 14.41
N VAL A 42 15.33 -15.97 15.70
CA VAL A 42 14.19 -15.27 16.29
C VAL A 42 14.11 -13.82 15.79
N VAL A 43 15.24 -13.11 15.73
CA VAL A 43 15.32 -11.75 15.21
C VAL A 43 14.98 -11.71 13.71
N TYR A 44 15.51 -12.65 12.92
CA TYR A 44 15.16 -12.78 11.50
C TYR A 44 13.67 -13.09 11.33
N GLY A 45 13.08 -13.98 12.14
CA GLY A 45 11.65 -14.29 12.10
C GLY A 45 10.78 -13.06 12.36
N PHE A 46 11.09 -12.30 13.41
CA PHE A 46 10.41 -11.04 13.73
C PHE A 46 10.56 -10.00 12.62
N LEU A 47 11.76 -9.86 12.03
CA LEU A 47 12.02 -8.95 10.94
C LEU A 47 11.21 -9.33 9.68
N VAL A 48 11.14 -10.62 9.33
CA VAL A 48 10.33 -11.12 8.20
C VAL A 48 8.83 -10.84 8.42
N GLU A 49 8.34 -11.02 9.65
CA GLU A 49 6.95 -10.74 9.99
C GLU A 49 6.62 -9.24 9.87
N VAL A 50 7.48 -8.36 10.42
CA VAL A 50 7.33 -6.90 10.30
C VAL A 50 7.36 -6.47 8.82
N LEU A 51 8.27 -7.01 8.02
CA LEU A 51 8.36 -6.70 6.58
C LEU A 51 7.14 -7.19 5.79
N SER A 52 6.63 -8.38 6.09
CA SER A 52 5.42 -8.90 5.44
C SER A 52 4.19 -8.03 5.75
N ASN A 53 3.98 -7.65 7.01
CA ASN A 53 2.87 -6.81 7.44
C ASN A 53 2.90 -5.40 6.81
N THR A 54 4.08 -4.79 6.72
CA THR A 54 4.23 -3.48 6.06
C THR A 54 3.91 -3.55 4.56
N SER A 55 4.33 -4.61 3.88
CA SER A 55 4.02 -4.83 2.46
C SER A 55 2.52 -5.00 2.21
N GLU A 56 1.80 -5.68 3.10
CA GLU A 56 0.35 -5.84 3.01
C GLU A 56 -0.38 -4.51 3.27
N ILE A 57 0.04 -3.72 4.26
CA ILE A 57 -0.52 -2.39 4.55
C ILE A 57 -0.33 -1.45 3.36
N LEU A 58 0.82 -1.52 2.68
CA LEU A 58 1.11 -0.71 1.50
C LEU A 58 0.28 -1.18 0.29
N ASN A 59 0.18 -2.49 0.04
CA ASN A 59 -0.60 -3.05 -1.07
C ASN A 59 -2.11 -2.92 -0.90
N LYS A 60 -2.63 -2.84 0.33
CA LYS A 60 -4.07 -2.66 0.61
C LYS A 60 -4.61 -1.30 0.15
N ARG A 61 -3.75 -0.30 -0.07
CA ARG A 61 -4.15 1.05 -0.51
C ARG A 61 -4.46 1.08 -2.02
N LYS A 62 -5.55 0.46 -2.44
CA LYS A 62 -6.11 0.68 -3.79
C LYS A 62 -6.50 2.15 -3.93
N LYS A 63 -5.71 2.92 -4.68
CA LYS A 63 -5.95 4.34 -4.91
C LYS A 63 -7.04 4.51 -5.97
N THR A 64 -8.30 4.66 -5.51
CA THR A 64 -9.44 4.93 -6.40
C THR A 64 -9.38 6.37 -6.90
N PHE A 65 -8.96 6.54 -8.15
CA PHE A 65 -9.03 7.81 -8.86
C PHE A 65 -10.19 7.79 -9.85
N MET A 66 -10.81 8.94 -10.06
CA MET A 66 -11.85 9.16 -11.06
C MET A 66 -11.41 10.27 -12.02
N PHE A 67 -11.77 10.13 -13.28
CA PHE A 67 -11.61 11.20 -14.25
C PHE A 67 -12.81 12.13 -14.20
N ILE A 68 -12.53 13.42 -14.19
CA ILE A 68 -13.53 14.49 -14.24
C ILE A 68 -13.26 15.36 -15.46
N ARG A 69 -14.31 16.01 -15.97
CA ARG A 69 -14.19 17.04 -17.00
C ARG A 69 -14.35 18.41 -16.37
N LEU A 70 -13.49 19.33 -16.77
CA LEU A 70 -13.59 20.75 -16.46
C LEU A 70 -14.15 21.43 -17.69
N VAL A 71 -15.37 21.94 -17.64
CA VAL A 71 -16.08 22.53 -18.78
C VAL A 71 -15.98 24.05 -18.75
N SER A 72 -15.68 24.65 -19.89
CA SER A 72 -15.60 26.10 -20.04
C SER A 72 -16.95 26.76 -19.77
N ALA A 73 -16.99 27.71 -18.85
CA ALA A 73 -18.19 28.52 -18.56
C ALA A 73 -18.55 29.47 -19.71
N ALA A 74 -17.66 29.66 -20.69
CA ALA A 74 -17.94 30.48 -21.87
C ALA A 74 -18.83 29.79 -22.91
N GLY A 75 -19.30 28.56 -22.66
CA GLY A 75 -20.25 27.87 -23.53
C GLY A 75 -19.67 27.34 -24.84
N THR A 76 -18.35 27.31 -24.98
CA THR A 76 -17.67 26.89 -26.21
C THR A 76 -17.65 25.38 -26.44
N GLY A 77 -18.00 24.60 -25.42
CA GLY A 77 -17.88 23.14 -25.43
C GLY A 77 -16.44 22.61 -25.27
N PHE A 78 -15.45 23.48 -25.08
CA PHE A 78 -14.09 23.05 -24.75
C PHE A 78 -13.99 22.58 -23.30
N PHE A 79 -13.26 21.49 -23.07
CA PHE A 79 -13.08 20.91 -21.75
C PHE A 79 -11.70 20.30 -21.56
N TYR A 80 -11.24 20.28 -20.31
CA TYR A 80 -10.04 19.55 -19.90
C TYR A 80 -10.43 18.29 -19.14
N VAL A 81 -9.62 17.24 -19.27
CA VAL A 81 -9.73 16.03 -18.45
C VAL A 81 -8.74 16.11 -17.30
N LYS A 82 -9.19 15.85 -16.07
CA LYS A 82 -8.36 15.85 -14.87
C LYS A 82 -8.62 14.61 -14.03
N ARG A 83 -7.56 14.08 -13.41
CA ARG A 83 -7.66 13.00 -12.42
C ARG A 83 -7.97 13.58 -11.04
N LYS A 84 -9.07 13.15 -10.41
CA LYS A 84 -9.47 13.51 -9.04
C LYS A 84 -9.43 12.26 -8.15
N SER A 85 -8.93 12.42 -6.93
CA SER A 85 -9.04 11.36 -5.92
C SER A 85 -10.47 11.28 -5.43
N SER A 86 -11.08 10.09 -5.42
CA SER A 86 -12.48 9.94 -4.99
C SER A 86 -12.69 10.26 -3.50
N LYS A 87 -11.63 10.29 -2.69
CA LYS A 87 -11.71 10.44 -1.22
C LYS A 87 -11.33 11.83 -0.69
N GLY A 88 -10.73 12.68 -1.51
CA GLY A 88 -10.04 13.88 -1.01
C GLY A 88 -10.81 15.20 -1.14
N LEU A 89 -11.82 15.27 -2.02
CA LEU A 89 -12.47 16.53 -2.38
C LEU A 89 -13.96 16.30 -2.62
N LEU A 90 -14.79 16.76 -1.68
CA LEU A 90 -16.25 16.72 -1.77
C LEU A 90 -16.81 17.82 -2.66
N GLU A 91 -16.16 18.99 -2.68
CA GLU A 91 -16.60 20.15 -3.44
C GLU A 91 -16.24 20.06 -4.92
N LYS A 92 -16.98 20.82 -5.73
CA LYS A 92 -16.72 20.95 -7.17
C LYS A 92 -15.53 21.88 -7.38
N LEU A 93 -14.64 21.48 -8.29
CA LEU A 93 -13.48 22.27 -8.62
C LEU A 93 -13.82 23.37 -9.64
N GLU A 94 -13.33 24.58 -9.35
CA GLU A 94 -13.41 25.73 -10.25
C GLU A 94 -12.02 26.31 -10.49
N PHE A 95 -11.66 26.54 -11.75
CA PHE A 95 -10.36 27.08 -12.12
C PHE A 95 -10.48 28.11 -13.23
N ARG A 96 -9.65 29.16 -13.19
CA ARG A 96 -9.45 30.02 -14.38
C ARG A 96 -8.39 29.38 -15.26
N LYS A 97 -8.77 28.97 -16.47
CA LYS A 97 -7.88 28.34 -17.46
C LYS A 97 -8.09 28.97 -18.83
N TYR A 98 -7.11 28.83 -19.71
CA TYR A 98 -7.21 29.29 -21.08
C TYR A 98 -8.19 28.43 -21.86
N ASP A 99 -9.12 29.07 -22.55
CA ASP A 99 -9.98 28.45 -23.55
C ASP A 99 -9.51 28.87 -24.94
N THR A 100 -9.01 27.91 -25.72
CA THR A 100 -8.49 28.15 -27.08
C THR A 100 -9.57 28.55 -28.08
N ARG A 101 -10.85 28.32 -27.77
CA ARG A 101 -11.96 28.76 -28.63
C ARG A 101 -12.31 30.23 -28.45
N VAL A 102 -12.01 30.80 -27.27
CA VAL A 102 -12.29 32.21 -26.96
C VAL A 102 -11.01 33.04 -26.84
N ASN A 103 -9.85 32.39 -26.91
CA ASN A 103 -8.54 32.98 -26.77
C ASN A 103 -8.33 33.78 -25.47
N ARG A 104 -9.02 33.41 -24.39
CA ARG A 104 -8.94 34.08 -23.08
C ARG A 104 -9.03 33.11 -21.92
N HIS A 105 -8.59 33.55 -20.74
CA HIS A 105 -8.75 32.80 -19.51
C HIS A 105 -10.17 32.96 -18.97
N VAL A 106 -10.89 31.84 -18.91
CA VAL A 106 -12.28 31.78 -18.45
C VAL A 106 -12.39 30.83 -17.27
N LEU A 107 -13.52 30.91 -16.55
CA LEU A 107 -13.83 29.97 -15.48
C LEU A 107 -14.17 28.61 -16.08
N PHE A 108 -13.63 27.55 -15.49
CA PHE A 108 -13.94 26.16 -15.81
C PHE A 108 -14.54 25.48 -14.60
N THR A 109 -15.68 24.81 -14.77
CA THR A 109 -16.42 24.14 -13.70
C THR A 109 -16.38 22.61 -13.86
N GLU A 110 -16.34 21.89 -12.75
CA GLU A 110 -16.34 20.43 -12.74
C GLU A 110 -17.71 19.85 -13.15
N GLN A 111 -17.69 18.94 -14.13
CA GLN A 111 -18.80 18.06 -14.46
C GLN A 111 -18.37 16.60 -14.43
N LYS A 112 -19.32 15.71 -14.14
CA LYS A 112 -19.09 14.26 -14.18
C LYS A 112 -18.82 13.82 -15.61
N MET A 113 -17.82 12.95 -15.78
CA MET A 113 -17.55 12.27 -17.05
C MET A 113 -18.60 11.17 -17.24
N LYS A 114 -19.21 11.08 -18.44
CA LYS A 114 -20.19 10.05 -18.76
C LYS A 114 -19.49 8.78 -19.25
#